data_AF-A0A3Q3DX95-F1
#
_entry.id   AF-A0A3Q3DX95-F1
#
_cell.length_a   1.000
_cell.length_b   1.000
_cell.length_c   1.000
_cell.angle_alpha   90.00
_cell.angle_beta   90.00
_cell.angle_gamma   90.00
#
_symmetry.space_group_name_H-M   'P 1'
#
loop_
_entity.id
_entity.type
_entity.pdbx_description
1 polymer ?
#
loop_
_entity_poly.entity_id
_entity_poly.type
_entity_poly.pdbx_seq_one_letter_code
_entity_poly.pdbx_strand_id
1 'polypeptide(L)'
;MSVTFNSKSGMITGDGWELMDSKSEYGGGFRKSVRCIGGVALCLGLLYLLLLVIIIAMLGQYIGPSPLKNTQQPSIGLTTCPNLTSECFQLQGKYSTLLESNNQLETKLCSLTKEKDTVKGERDRLQNERDILQNQRDVLENERNSLHGERDALKIEQGTYKTDLETLQNEQEIIKNERDALEIEQRVLKKEEEKLKSERDLLKNEKETVQHERDTLQIEHGILKSERDTLKYDKSTLQKEQEALKRERDALKNEKDTLQIERDGLRTERDNLTVERDQLSLVSSNLTKELEELQIRFSKVAASRDGLKEEAQELNRNRSVKLCPTKWVKFKEKCYYISEKGETKSWTLSRRDCQDRGGDLVIVTSKAEEDFISVYYDRVWIGLSDLDHEGEWKWVNGNKLDFEGFWQKGEPNDKSSAENCVEHSRSGRGWNDMRCRERLSWICED
;
A
#
# COMPACT_ATOMS: atom_id res chain seq x y z
N MET A 1 47.27 33.72 -10.12
CA MET A 1 46.73 34.87 -9.36
C MET A 1 45.24 34.66 -9.20
N SER A 2 44.79 34.53 -7.95
CA SER A 2 43.43 34.15 -7.59
C SER A 2 42.65 35.38 -7.16
N VAL A 3 41.66 35.79 -7.96
CA VAL A 3 40.67 36.81 -7.57
C VAL A 3 39.46 36.06 -7.03
N THR A 4 39.07 36.34 -5.79
CA THR A 4 37.88 35.76 -5.16
C THR A 4 36.83 36.84 -5.00
N PHE A 5 35.64 36.63 -5.55
CA PHE A 5 34.52 37.55 -5.46
C PHE A 5 33.62 37.16 -4.28
N ASN A 6 33.42 38.07 -3.32
CA ASN A 6 32.51 37.87 -2.20
C ASN A 6 31.16 38.57 -2.50
N SER A 7 30.10 37.78 -2.67
CA SER A 7 28.77 38.26 -3.08
C SER A 7 27.97 39.00 -1.99
N LYS A 8 28.51 39.17 -0.77
CA LYS A 8 27.81 39.88 0.33
C LYS A 8 28.32 41.28 0.66
N SER A 9 29.49 41.72 0.18
CA SER A 9 30.04 43.05 0.50
C SER A 9 30.39 43.92 -0.70
N GLY A 10 30.36 43.39 -1.94
CA GLY A 10 30.55 44.20 -3.15
C GLY A 10 31.92 44.88 -3.28
N MET A 11 32.97 44.38 -2.62
CA MET A 11 34.34 44.88 -2.78
C MET A 11 35.26 43.82 -3.40
N ILE A 12 36.10 44.27 -4.32
CA ILE A 12 37.20 43.52 -4.92
C ILE A 12 38.49 44.18 -4.45
N THR A 13 39.40 43.43 -3.82
CA THR A 13 40.77 43.87 -3.56
C THR A 13 41.74 42.91 -4.22
N GLY A 14 42.67 43.45 -5.00
CA GLY A 14 43.79 42.73 -5.59
C GLY A 14 44.95 43.70 -5.80
N ASP A 15 46.13 43.31 -5.30
CA ASP A 15 47.32 44.14 -5.24
C ASP A 15 48.08 44.22 -6.57
N GLY A 16 48.57 45.44 -6.86
CA GLY A 16 49.80 45.73 -7.60
C GLY A 16 49.72 45.65 -9.12
N TRP A 17 49.78 46.81 -9.81
CA TRP A 17 50.91 47.27 -10.62
C TRP A 17 50.73 48.77 -10.94
N GLU A 18 51.87 49.47 -10.96
CA GLU A 18 52.07 50.92 -10.94
C GLU A 18 51.50 51.65 -12.16
N LEU A 19 50.86 52.79 -11.92
CA LEU A 19 50.51 53.79 -12.93
C LEU A 19 51.65 54.83 -12.99
N MET A 20 52.26 54.99 -14.16
CA MET A 20 53.22 56.06 -14.44
C MET A 20 52.54 57.44 -14.35
N ASP A 21 53.21 58.32 -13.61
CA ASP A 21 52.89 59.71 -13.36
C ASP A 21 53.21 60.57 -14.61
N SER A 22 52.28 61.44 -15.01
CA SER A 22 52.54 62.52 -15.97
C SER A 22 52.26 63.85 -15.29
N LYS A 23 53.32 64.57 -14.92
CA LYS A 23 53.25 66.00 -14.65
C LYS A 23 54.38 66.75 -15.34
N SER A 24 53.92 67.69 -16.15
CA SER A 24 54.59 68.87 -16.67
C SER A 24 55.32 69.67 -15.61
N GLU A 25 56.47 70.26 -15.95
CA GLU A 25 56.77 71.66 -15.64
C GLU A 25 58.08 72.19 -16.26
N TYR A 26 58.11 73.52 -16.39
CA TYR A 26 59.22 74.45 -16.67
C TYR A 26 59.63 74.77 -18.11
N GLY A 27 59.22 75.97 -18.52
CA GLY A 27 59.87 76.76 -19.56
C GLY A 27 61.11 77.50 -19.08
N GLY A 28 61.79 78.11 -20.05
CA GLY A 28 62.84 79.11 -19.83
C GLY A 28 63.73 79.32 -21.05
N GLY A 29 63.79 80.57 -21.54
CA GLY A 29 65.06 81.13 -22.00
C GLY A 29 65.28 81.39 -23.50
N PHE A 30 64.77 82.53 -23.98
CA PHE A 30 65.51 83.58 -24.73
C PHE A 30 66.79 83.22 -25.54
N ARG A 31 66.78 83.50 -26.86
CA ARG A 31 67.53 84.62 -27.47
C ARG A 31 67.27 84.80 -28.97
N LYS A 32 66.91 86.03 -29.33
CA LYS A 32 66.93 86.61 -30.70
C LYS A 32 68.36 86.82 -31.18
N SER A 33 68.61 86.73 -32.49
CA SER A 33 69.54 87.65 -33.15
C SER A 33 69.26 87.78 -34.66
N VAL A 34 68.58 88.87 -35.03
CA VAL A 34 68.60 89.50 -36.35
C VAL A 34 69.27 90.85 -36.15
N ARG A 35 70.42 91.09 -36.79
CA ARG A 35 71.19 92.36 -36.89
C ARG A 35 72.41 92.05 -37.79
N CYS A 36 72.90 92.86 -38.74
CA CYS A 36 72.68 94.23 -39.17
C CYS A 36 73.06 94.33 -40.67
N ILE A 37 72.20 94.93 -41.49
CA ILE A 37 72.60 95.66 -42.71
C ILE A 37 72.76 97.11 -42.28
N GLY A 38 73.89 97.76 -42.58
CA GLY A 38 74.07 99.19 -42.35
C GLY A 38 75.46 99.56 -41.85
N GLY A 39 76.46 99.53 -42.73
CA GLY A 39 77.81 99.98 -42.39
C GLY A 39 78.74 100.14 -43.61
N VAL A 40 78.52 99.38 -44.69
CA VAL A 40 79.40 99.42 -45.87
C VAL A 40 78.91 100.43 -46.93
N ALA A 41 77.64 100.84 -46.90
CA ALA A 41 77.03 101.73 -47.89
C ALA A 41 77.46 103.21 -47.76
N LEU A 42 77.87 103.67 -46.57
CA LEU A 42 78.30 105.07 -46.35
C LEU A 42 79.74 105.33 -46.81
N CYS A 43 80.61 104.32 -46.86
CA CYS A 43 82.01 104.48 -47.26
C CYS A 43 82.22 104.43 -48.79
N LEU A 44 81.35 103.75 -49.54
CA LEU A 44 81.42 103.70 -51.02
C LEU A 44 80.80 104.95 -51.67
N GLY A 45 79.79 105.56 -51.04
CA GLY A 45 79.17 106.80 -51.53
C GLY A 45 80.08 108.03 -51.45
N LEU A 46 80.91 108.12 -50.41
CA LEU A 46 81.89 109.21 -50.27
C LEU A 46 83.07 109.09 -51.25
N LEU A 47 83.49 107.86 -51.58
CA LEU A 47 84.51 107.59 -52.61
C LEU A 47 83.99 107.89 -54.02
N TYR A 48 82.71 107.63 -54.31
CA TYR A 48 82.09 107.94 -55.60
C TYR A 48 81.90 109.45 -55.81
N LEU A 49 81.55 110.20 -54.75
CA LEU A 49 81.46 111.66 -54.79
C LEU A 49 82.83 112.34 -54.96
N LEU A 50 83.89 111.82 -54.31
CA LEU A 50 85.25 112.34 -54.50
C LEU A 50 85.82 112.06 -55.91
N LEU A 51 85.47 110.90 -56.51
CA LEU A 51 85.84 110.58 -57.88
C LEU A 51 85.05 111.40 -58.92
N LEU A 52 83.77 111.72 -58.65
CA LEU A 52 82.97 112.60 -59.50
C LEU A 52 83.46 114.05 -59.49
N VAL A 53 83.96 114.57 -58.37
CA VAL A 53 84.53 115.93 -58.28
C VAL A 53 85.85 116.06 -59.05
N ILE A 54 86.67 115.00 -59.12
CA ILE A 54 87.93 114.98 -59.89
C ILE A 54 87.67 114.88 -61.40
N ILE A 55 86.64 114.13 -61.83
CA ILE A 55 86.25 114.00 -63.25
C ILE A 55 85.60 115.29 -63.79
N ILE A 56 84.85 116.02 -62.95
CA ILE A 56 84.24 117.31 -63.31
C ILE A 56 85.29 118.44 -63.35
N ALA A 57 86.38 118.36 -62.57
CA ALA A 57 87.50 119.31 -62.61
C ALA A 57 88.42 119.14 -63.84
N MET A 58 88.43 117.97 -64.48
CA MET A 58 89.27 117.68 -65.66
C MET A 58 88.56 117.91 -67.02
N LEU A 59 87.25 118.18 -67.03
CA LEU A 59 86.46 118.44 -68.24
C LEU A 59 86.04 119.93 -68.41
N GLY A 60 86.65 120.83 -67.64
CA GLY A 60 86.36 122.26 -67.61
C GLY A 60 87.42 123.17 -68.25
N GLN A 61 88.19 122.71 -69.24
CA GLN A 61 88.95 123.61 -70.12
C GLN A 61 88.29 123.69 -71.51
N TYR A 62 87.35 124.64 -71.56
CA TYR A 62 87.11 125.54 -72.69
C TYR A 62 86.97 124.91 -74.08
N ILE A 63 85.72 124.52 -74.34
CA ILE A 63 85.01 124.76 -75.59
C ILE A 63 85.13 126.26 -75.97
N GLY A 64 85.52 126.56 -77.21
CA GLY A 64 85.47 127.89 -77.80
C GLY A 64 85.39 127.79 -79.32
N PRO A 65 84.32 128.26 -79.98
CA PRO A 65 83.92 127.84 -81.32
C PRO A 65 84.59 128.63 -82.44
N SER A 66 84.76 127.99 -83.59
CA SER A 66 84.98 128.66 -84.88
C SER A 66 83.70 129.37 -85.34
N PRO A 67 83.82 130.58 -85.89
CA PRO A 67 83.05 130.89 -87.09
C PRO A 67 83.94 131.45 -88.21
N LEU A 68 83.65 130.96 -89.41
CA LEU A 68 84.06 131.52 -90.69
C LEU A 68 83.79 133.02 -90.77
N LYS A 69 84.73 133.78 -91.33
CA LYS A 69 84.41 134.86 -92.28
C LYS A 69 85.61 135.26 -93.13
N ASN A 70 85.24 135.56 -94.37
CA ASN A 70 86.04 135.70 -95.56
C ASN A 70 86.52 137.16 -95.76
N THR A 71 87.49 137.29 -96.66
CA THR A 71 87.88 138.48 -97.46
C THR A 71 88.40 139.73 -96.76
N GLN A 72 89.66 140.09 -97.05
CA GLN A 72 89.95 141.37 -97.72
C GLN A 72 91.31 141.42 -98.43
N GLN A 73 91.25 141.92 -99.66
CA GLN A 73 92.30 142.32 -100.60
C GLN A 73 93.06 143.57 -100.06
N PRO A 74 94.31 143.83 -100.51
CA PRO A 74 94.53 145.14 -101.12
C PRO A 74 95.48 145.12 -102.35
N SER A 75 95.41 146.24 -103.05
CA SER A 75 95.85 146.54 -104.40
C SER A 75 97.23 147.22 -104.52
N ILE A 76 97.97 146.81 -105.56
CA ILE A 76 98.84 147.54 -106.52
C ILE A 76 99.91 148.53 -106.00
N GLY A 77 101.16 148.29 -106.43
CA GLY A 77 102.23 149.27 -106.64
C GLY A 77 103.48 148.62 -107.24
N LEU A 78 103.84 149.01 -108.48
CA LEU A 78 104.97 148.58 -109.33
C LEU A 78 106.34 148.55 -108.60
N THR A 79 107.36 147.75 -108.97
CA THR A 79 108.04 147.67 -110.28
C THR A 79 108.86 146.37 -110.45
N THR A 80 108.77 145.78 -111.65
CA THR A 80 109.76 144.98 -112.44
C THR A 80 110.91 144.21 -111.75
N CYS A 81 110.96 142.89 -112.00
CA CYS A 81 111.96 142.22 -112.85
C CYS A 81 111.62 140.72 -113.05
N PRO A 82 111.98 140.06 -114.17
CA PRO A 82 111.29 138.86 -114.65
C PRO A 82 112.06 137.54 -114.42
N ASN A 83 111.35 136.49 -113.97
CA ASN A 83 111.37 135.09 -114.48
C ASN A 83 110.72 134.12 -113.47
N LEU A 84 110.14 133.01 -113.97
CA LEU A 84 109.58 131.81 -113.26
C LEU A 84 108.04 131.71 -113.15
N THR A 85 107.37 131.53 -114.29
CA THR A 85 105.90 131.32 -114.42
C THR A 85 105.44 129.86 -114.33
N SER A 86 106.32 128.89 -114.01
CA SER A 86 106.00 127.44 -114.06
C SER A 86 105.68 126.83 -112.67
N GLU A 87 106.34 127.29 -111.60
CA GLU A 87 106.19 126.70 -110.26
C GLU A 87 104.86 127.06 -109.57
N CYS A 88 104.33 128.26 -109.81
CA CYS A 88 103.02 128.67 -109.27
C CYS A 88 101.86 127.82 -109.80
N PHE A 89 101.89 127.42 -111.08
CA PHE A 89 100.82 126.59 -111.66
C PHE A 89 100.83 125.17 -111.09
N GLN A 90 102.00 124.62 -110.76
CA GLN A 90 102.13 123.31 -110.09
C GLN A 90 101.66 123.35 -108.63
N LEU A 91 101.99 124.40 -107.88
CA LEU A 91 101.57 124.56 -106.49
C LEU A 91 100.06 124.75 -106.36
N GLN A 92 99.44 125.49 -107.27
CA GLN A 92 98.00 125.68 -107.31
C GLN A 92 97.24 124.38 -107.65
N GLY A 93 97.77 123.56 -108.57
CA GLY A 93 97.22 122.23 -108.87
C GLY A 93 97.38 121.23 -107.72
N LYS A 94 98.48 121.30 -106.96
CA LYS A 94 98.66 120.49 -105.74
C LYS A 94 97.66 120.89 -104.65
N TYR A 95 97.41 122.19 -104.47
CA TYR A 95 96.45 122.70 -103.49
C TYR A 95 95.01 122.28 -103.81
N SER A 96 94.58 122.34 -105.08
CA SER A 96 93.24 121.88 -105.47
C SER A 96 93.07 120.36 -105.29
N THR A 97 94.09 119.57 -105.64
CA THR A 97 94.10 118.11 -105.43
C THR A 97 94.05 117.75 -103.94
N LEU A 98 94.74 118.53 -103.10
CA LEU A 98 94.74 118.34 -101.65
C LEU A 98 93.37 118.72 -101.05
N LEU A 99 92.75 119.81 -101.50
CA LEU A 99 91.42 120.24 -101.08
C LEU A 99 90.36 119.20 -101.46
N GLU A 100 90.45 118.63 -102.65
CA GLU A 100 89.54 117.57 -103.10
C GLU A 100 89.73 116.28 -102.30
N SER A 101 90.99 115.91 -101.99
CA SER A 101 91.29 114.80 -101.08
C SER A 101 90.75 115.05 -99.66
N ASN A 102 90.84 116.29 -99.17
CA ASN A 102 90.29 116.66 -97.86
C ASN A 102 88.77 116.56 -97.84
N ASN A 103 88.08 117.07 -98.87
CA ASN A 103 86.63 116.93 -99.02
C ASN A 103 86.20 115.45 -99.14
N GLN A 104 86.98 114.62 -99.84
CA GLN A 104 86.75 113.17 -99.90
C GLN A 104 86.95 112.49 -98.54
N LEU A 105 87.96 112.91 -97.76
CA LEU A 105 88.19 112.41 -96.40
C LEU A 105 87.09 112.85 -95.44
N GLU A 106 86.62 114.09 -95.51
CA GLU A 106 85.48 114.57 -94.72
C GLU A 106 84.20 113.80 -95.05
N THR A 107 83.96 113.51 -96.33
CA THR A 107 82.82 112.68 -96.77
C THR A 107 82.93 111.26 -96.23
N LYS A 108 84.12 110.65 -96.28
CA LYS A 108 84.38 109.33 -95.68
C LYS A 108 84.21 109.35 -94.16
N LEU A 109 84.67 110.40 -93.48
CA LEU A 109 84.52 110.58 -92.05
C LEU A 109 83.03 110.69 -91.68
N CYS A 110 82.25 111.44 -92.45
CA CYS A 110 80.79 111.54 -92.28
C CYS A 110 80.10 110.19 -92.50
N SER A 111 80.52 109.41 -93.52
CA SER A 111 80.01 108.06 -93.78
C SER A 111 80.33 107.08 -92.66
N LEU A 112 81.59 107.03 -92.23
CA LEU A 112 82.04 106.17 -91.12
C LEU A 112 81.40 106.54 -89.79
N THR A 113 81.10 107.83 -89.58
CA THR A 113 80.37 108.30 -88.39
C THR A 113 78.93 107.78 -88.42
N LYS A 114 78.25 107.84 -89.57
CA LYS A 114 76.90 107.28 -89.73
C LYS A 114 76.86 105.77 -89.55
N GLU A 115 77.85 105.05 -90.07
CA GLU A 115 78.04 103.62 -89.83
C GLU A 115 78.26 103.32 -88.35
N LYS A 116 79.14 104.06 -87.68
CA LYS A 116 79.40 103.92 -86.24
C LYS A 116 78.13 104.14 -85.41
N ASP A 117 77.34 105.16 -85.73
CA ASP A 117 76.08 105.44 -85.04
C ASP A 117 75.03 104.35 -85.30
N THR A 118 75.00 103.79 -86.52
CA THR A 118 74.14 102.65 -86.87
C THR A 118 74.53 101.41 -86.08
N VAL A 119 75.82 101.05 -86.06
CA VAL A 119 76.36 99.91 -85.30
C VAL A 119 76.15 100.10 -83.79
N LYS A 120 76.23 101.34 -83.30
CA LYS A 120 75.90 101.66 -81.91
C LYS A 120 74.42 101.41 -81.62
N GLY A 121 73.51 101.87 -82.49
CA GLY A 121 72.09 101.61 -82.37
C GLY A 121 71.74 100.11 -82.40
N GLU A 122 72.40 99.35 -83.28
CA GLU A 122 72.26 97.88 -83.32
C GLU A 122 72.80 97.21 -82.05
N ARG A 123 73.94 97.67 -81.52
CA ARG A 123 74.48 97.19 -80.24
C ARG A 123 73.49 97.43 -79.11
N ASP A 124 72.94 98.63 -79.01
CA ASP A 124 71.99 98.99 -77.96
C ASP A 124 70.69 98.17 -78.09
N ARG A 125 70.23 97.91 -79.32
CA ARG A 125 69.10 97.00 -79.58
C ARG A 125 69.39 95.56 -79.14
N LEU A 126 70.55 95.02 -79.52
CA LEU A 126 70.97 93.67 -79.15
C LEU A 126 71.21 93.54 -77.64
N GLN A 127 71.64 94.61 -76.97
CA GLN A 127 71.76 94.65 -75.52
C GLN A 127 70.38 94.58 -74.86
N ASN A 128 69.41 95.36 -75.35
CA ASN A 128 68.04 95.30 -74.86
C ASN A 128 67.40 93.92 -75.10
N GLU A 129 67.61 93.32 -76.27
CA GLU A 129 67.17 91.94 -76.55
C GLU A 129 67.81 90.91 -75.61
N ARG A 130 69.11 91.05 -75.33
CA ARG A 130 69.81 90.21 -74.35
C ARG A 130 69.21 90.35 -72.96
N ASP A 131 68.94 91.58 -72.52
CA ASP A 131 68.37 91.85 -71.20
C ASP A 131 66.95 91.28 -71.08
N ILE A 132 66.16 91.34 -72.16
CA ILE A 132 64.83 90.69 -72.23
C ILE A 132 64.97 89.16 -72.13
N LEU A 133 65.87 88.56 -72.92
CA LEU A 133 66.10 87.11 -72.88
C LEU A 133 66.64 86.64 -71.53
N GLN A 134 67.46 87.46 -70.89
CA GLN A 134 67.98 87.24 -69.54
C GLN A 134 66.85 87.20 -68.52
N ASN A 135 65.95 88.19 -68.55
CA ASN A 135 64.77 88.21 -67.68
C ASN A 135 63.85 87.01 -67.93
N GLN A 136 63.61 86.64 -69.19
CA GLN A 136 62.82 85.44 -69.53
C GLN A 136 63.47 84.16 -68.99
N ARG A 137 64.79 84.03 -69.09
CA ARG A 137 65.53 82.89 -68.52
C ARG A 137 65.36 82.82 -67.02
N ASP A 138 65.48 83.96 -66.33
CA ASP A 138 65.37 84.01 -64.86
C ASP A 138 63.94 83.68 -64.40
N VAL A 139 62.90 84.10 -65.16
CA VAL A 139 61.52 83.68 -64.93
C VAL A 139 61.36 82.16 -65.09
N LEU A 140 61.84 81.60 -66.20
CA LEU A 140 61.77 80.15 -66.45
C LEU A 140 62.56 79.34 -65.42
N GLU A 141 63.67 79.88 -64.92
CA GLU A 141 64.45 79.26 -63.85
C GLU A 141 63.67 79.22 -62.53
N ASN A 142 62.96 80.30 -62.18
CA ASN A 142 62.08 80.33 -61.02
C ASN A 142 60.91 79.34 -61.16
N GLU A 143 60.27 79.28 -62.33
CA GLU A 143 59.21 78.31 -62.60
C GLU A 143 59.72 76.87 -62.49
N ARG A 144 60.88 76.56 -63.09
CA ARG A 144 61.53 75.25 -62.97
C ARG A 144 61.80 74.88 -61.50
N ASN A 145 62.30 75.84 -60.71
CA ASN A 145 62.60 75.60 -59.30
C ASN A 145 61.31 75.37 -58.49
N SER A 146 60.23 76.08 -58.79
CA SER A 146 58.90 75.86 -58.18
C SER A 146 58.37 74.46 -58.50
N LEU A 147 58.38 74.07 -59.78
CA LEU A 147 57.95 72.74 -60.22
C LEU A 147 58.80 71.62 -59.62
N HIS A 148 60.09 71.86 -59.39
CA HIS A 148 60.95 70.90 -58.69
C HIS A 148 60.51 70.72 -57.23
N GLY A 149 60.19 71.82 -56.54
CA GLY A 149 59.66 71.79 -55.18
C GLY A 149 58.33 71.05 -55.09
N GLU A 150 57.41 71.30 -56.02
CA GLU A 150 56.13 70.58 -56.11
C GLU A 150 56.35 69.08 -56.35
N ARG A 151 57.25 68.72 -57.27
CA ARG A 151 57.60 67.32 -57.54
C ARG A 151 58.17 66.62 -56.30
N ASP A 152 59.04 67.30 -55.56
CA ASP A 152 59.65 66.75 -54.36
C ASP A 152 58.61 66.59 -53.23
N ALA A 153 57.68 67.54 -53.09
CA ALA A 153 56.54 67.43 -52.19
C ALA A 153 55.63 66.24 -52.55
N LEU A 154 55.28 66.08 -53.83
CA LEU A 154 54.48 64.93 -54.31
C LEU A 154 55.20 63.60 -54.08
N LYS A 155 56.52 63.57 -54.19
CA LYS A 155 57.32 62.36 -53.91
C LYS A 155 57.30 62.00 -52.43
N ILE A 156 57.30 62.99 -51.54
CA ILE A 156 57.12 62.77 -50.10
C ILE A 156 55.72 62.21 -49.84
N GLU A 157 54.69 62.83 -50.40
CA GLU A 157 53.30 62.38 -50.25
C GLU A 157 53.09 60.95 -50.75
N GLN A 158 53.67 60.61 -51.91
CA GLN A 158 53.69 59.24 -52.43
C GLN A 158 54.37 58.27 -51.45
N GLY A 159 55.46 58.68 -50.81
CA GLY A 159 56.13 57.91 -49.77
C GLY A 159 55.21 57.65 -48.58
N THR A 160 54.50 58.69 -48.10
CA THR A 160 53.52 58.59 -47.02
C THR A 160 52.40 57.63 -47.38
N TYR A 161 51.77 57.76 -48.55
CA TYR A 161 50.70 56.85 -48.98
C TYR A 161 51.17 55.40 -49.08
N LYS A 162 52.43 55.17 -49.48
CA LYS A 162 53.00 53.82 -49.50
C LYS A 162 53.10 53.24 -48.09
N THR A 163 53.59 54.02 -47.14
CA THR A 163 53.66 53.60 -45.73
C THR A 163 52.27 53.36 -45.14
N ASP A 164 51.29 54.23 -45.44
CA ASP A 164 49.91 54.03 -44.97
C ASP A 164 49.29 52.75 -45.55
N LEU A 165 49.55 52.46 -46.83
CA LEU A 165 49.11 51.21 -47.46
C LEU A 165 49.73 49.98 -46.78
N GLU A 166 51.03 50.01 -46.47
CA GLU A 166 51.72 48.93 -45.75
C GLU A 166 51.13 48.74 -44.35
N THR A 167 50.83 49.84 -43.64
CA THR A 167 50.18 49.81 -42.31
C THR A 167 48.79 49.19 -42.39
N LEU A 168 47.95 49.62 -43.34
CA LEU A 168 46.60 49.09 -43.52
C LEU A 168 46.60 47.61 -43.89
N GLN A 169 47.57 47.15 -44.67
CA GLN A 169 47.74 45.73 -44.99
C GLN A 169 48.06 44.91 -43.73
N ASN A 170 48.94 45.40 -42.86
CA ASN A 170 49.27 44.74 -41.59
C ASN A 170 48.05 44.70 -40.66
N GLU A 171 47.30 45.81 -40.53
CA GLU A 171 46.07 45.85 -39.74
C GLU A 171 45.02 44.86 -40.26
N GLN A 172 44.85 44.77 -41.58
CA GLN A 172 43.95 43.81 -42.20
C GLN A 172 44.35 42.35 -41.88
N GLU A 173 45.64 42.05 -41.85
CA GLU A 173 46.14 40.71 -41.50
C GLU A 173 45.91 40.39 -40.02
N ILE A 174 46.11 41.36 -39.12
CA ILE A 174 45.80 41.21 -37.69
C ILE A 174 44.31 40.91 -37.50
N ILE A 175 43.43 41.71 -38.09
CA ILE A 175 41.97 41.52 -37.98
C ILE A 175 41.55 40.16 -38.55
N LYS A 176 42.18 39.72 -39.64
CA LYS A 176 41.93 38.39 -40.21
C LYS A 176 42.29 37.29 -39.21
N ASN A 177 43.46 37.37 -38.57
CA ASN A 177 43.90 36.39 -37.59
C ASN A 177 42.99 36.37 -36.35
N GLU A 178 42.56 37.53 -35.87
CA GLU A 178 41.60 37.63 -34.75
C GLU A 178 40.25 37.00 -35.10
N ARG A 179 39.72 37.28 -36.30
CA ARG A 179 38.48 36.66 -36.79
C ARG A 179 38.60 35.15 -36.86
N ASP A 180 39.71 34.64 -37.42
CA ASP A 180 39.92 33.20 -37.57
C ASP A 180 40.06 32.52 -36.19
N ALA A 181 40.67 33.21 -35.20
CA ALA A 181 40.73 32.75 -33.81
C ALA A 181 39.34 32.69 -33.15
N LEU A 182 38.52 33.74 -33.31
CA LEU A 182 37.14 33.78 -32.81
C LEU A 182 36.27 32.69 -33.44
N GLU A 183 36.46 32.37 -34.72
CA GLU A 183 35.75 31.28 -35.38
C GLU A 183 36.10 29.89 -34.80
N ILE A 184 37.35 29.71 -34.35
CA ILE A 184 37.76 28.49 -33.63
C ILE A 184 37.08 28.43 -32.27
N GLU A 185 37.08 29.53 -31.52
CA GLU A 185 36.45 29.61 -30.20
C GLU A 185 34.94 29.33 -30.29
N GLN A 186 34.25 29.92 -31.28
CA GLN A 186 32.84 29.65 -31.54
C GLN A 186 32.57 28.17 -31.84
N ARG A 187 33.45 27.51 -32.61
CA ARG A 187 33.34 26.07 -32.89
C ARG A 187 33.53 25.23 -31.63
N VAL A 188 34.42 25.63 -30.72
CA VAL A 188 34.63 24.94 -29.44
C VAL A 188 33.41 25.11 -28.54
N LEU A 189 32.92 26.35 -28.38
CA LEU A 189 31.73 26.64 -27.57
C LEU A 189 30.50 25.88 -28.06
N LYS A 190 30.31 25.78 -29.38
CA LYS A 190 29.20 25.01 -29.96
C LYS A 190 29.28 23.51 -29.62
N LYS A 191 30.49 22.93 -29.58
CA LYS A 191 30.66 21.52 -29.16
C LYS A 191 30.33 21.33 -27.68
N GLU A 192 30.73 22.27 -26.83
CA GLU A 192 30.40 22.23 -25.40
C GLU A 192 28.89 22.39 -25.17
N GLU A 193 28.23 23.26 -25.94
CA GLU A 193 26.77 23.42 -25.91
C GLU A 193 26.06 22.09 -26.23
N GLU A 194 26.46 21.40 -27.30
CA GLU A 194 25.86 20.11 -27.65
C GLU A 194 26.14 19.02 -26.59
N LYS A 195 27.32 19.05 -25.96
CA LYS A 195 27.65 18.14 -24.87
C LYS A 195 26.76 18.39 -23.65
N LEU A 196 26.62 19.65 -23.23
CA LEU A 196 25.76 20.06 -22.12
C LEU A 196 24.29 19.74 -22.40
N LYS A 197 23.85 19.87 -23.66
CA LYS A 197 22.51 19.50 -24.10
C LYS A 197 22.26 18.01 -23.94
N SER A 198 23.21 17.17 -24.34
CA SER A 198 23.16 15.72 -24.15
C SER A 198 23.11 15.34 -22.66
N GLU A 199 23.96 15.95 -21.84
CA GLU A 199 23.97 15.74 -20.37
C GLU A 199 22.64 16.14 -19.73
N ARG A 200 22.07 17.29 -20.13
CA ARG A 200 20.76 17.74 -19.66
C ARG A 200 19.66 16.75 -20.04
N ASP A 201 19.69 16.21 -21.25
CA ASP A 201 18.67 15.27 -21.72
C ASP A 201 18.79 13.92 -20.99
N LEU A 202 20.03 13.47 -20.66
CA LEU A 202 20.26 12.31 -19.78
C LEU A 202 19.69 12.53 -18.38
N LEU A 203 20.03 13.67 -17.74
CA LEU A 203 19.53 14.02 -16.40
C LEU A 203 18.00 14.13 -16.38
N LYS A 204 17.38 14.57 -17.47
CA LYS A 204 15.92 14.59 -17.61
C LYS A 204 15.34 13.17 -17.58
N ASN A 205 15.94 12.23 -18.31
CA ASN A 205 15.49 10.84 -18.32
C ASN A 205 15.68 10.16 -16.95
N GLU A 206 16.82 10.42 -16.29
CA GLU A 206 17.06 9.93 -14.92
C GLU A 206 16.03 10.49 -13.94
N LYS A 207 15.72 11.79 -14.03
CA LYS A 207 14.66 12.41 -13.23
C LYS A 207 13.30 11.75 -13.45
N GLU A 208 12.94 11.47 -14.70
CA GLU A 208 11.68 10.77 -15.04
C GLU A 208 11.66 9.34 -14.48
N THR A 209 12.81 8.66 -14.45
CA THR A 209 12.95 7.31 -13.89
C THR A 209 12.75 7.33 -12.38
N VAL A 210 13.46 8.21 -11.67
CA VAL A 210 13.33 8.39 -10.22
C VAL A 210 11.92 8.82 -9.84
N GLN A 211 11.27 9.63 -10.68
CA GLN A 211 9.89 10.04 -10.52
C GLN A 211 8.93 8.83 -10.57
N HIS A 212 9.13 7.91 -11.53
CA HIS A 212 8.35 6.68 -11.62
C HIS A 212 8.56 5.74 -10.43
N GLU A 213 9.80 5.58 -9.96
CA GLU A 213 10.12 4.79 -8.76
C GLU A 213 9.42 5.37 -7.52
N ARG A 214 9.44 6.71 -7.36
CA ARG A 214 8.76 7.37 -6.25
C ARG A 214 7.26 7.10 -6.26
N ASP A 215 6.62 7.20 -7.42
CA ASP A 215 5.18 6.98 -7.55
C ASP A 215 4.83 5.50 -7.26
N THR A 216 5.68 4.56 -7.66
CA THR A 216 5.56 3.12 -7.33
C THR A 216 5.65 2.89 -5.82
N LEU A 217 6.66 3.44 -5.16
CA LEU A 217 6.82 3.33 -3.71
C LEU A 217 5.66 3.97 -2.94
N GLN A 218 5.07 5.04 -3.47
CA GLN A 218 3.89 5.67 -2.87
C GLN A 218 2.65 4.77 -2.93
N ILE A 219 2.49 4.01 -4.02
CA ILE A 219 1.43 2.99 -4.14
C ILE A 219 1.64 1.87 -3.13
N GLU A 220 2.86 1.31 -3.07
CA GLU A 220 3.21 0.24 -2.12
C GLU A 220 2.99 0.68 -0.67
N HIS A 221 3.39 1.91 -0.33
CA HIS A 221 3.13 2.48 0.99
C HIS A 221 1.63 2.56 1.29
N GLY A 222 0.80 2.92 0.30
CA GLY A 222 -0.66 2.92 0.43
C GLY A 222 -1.22 1.53 0.73
N ILE A 223 -0.72 0.49 0.04
CA ILE A 223 -1.11 -0.91 0.25
C ILE A 223 -0.73 -1.35 1.67
N LEU A 224 0.53 -1.17 2.07
CA LEU A 224 1.01 -1.55 3.41
C LEU A 224 0.27 -0.81 4.53
N LYS A 225 -0.11 0.45 4.31
CA LYS A 225 -0.94 1.21 5.25
C LYS A 225 -2.32 0.57 5.42
N SER A 226 -2.95 0.14 4.33
CA SER A 226 -4.25 -0.54 4.38
C SER A 226 -4.17 -1.89 5.09
N GLU A 227 -3.14 -2.70 4.81
CA GLU A 227 -2.90 -3.98 5.49
C GLU A 227 -2.70 -3.79 6.99
N ARG A 228 -1.90 -2.79 7.39
CA ARG A 228 -1.70 -2.44 8.80
C ARG A 228 -3.02 -2.08 9.48
N ASP A 229 -3.89 -1.33 8.81
CA ASP A 229 -5.17 -0.91 9.36
C ASP A 229 -6.13 -2.12 9.52
N THR A 230 -6.12 -3.06 8.56
CA THR A 230 -6.81 -4.35 8.67
C THR A 230 -6.29 -5.19 9.84
N LEU A 231 -4.97 -5.35 9.97
CA LEU A 231 -4.37 -6.10 11.08
C LEU A 231 -4.68 -5.47 12.44
N LYS A 232 -4.77 -4.13 12.50
CA LYS A 232 -5.19 -3.42 13.72
C LYS A 232 -6.64 -3.73 14.08
N TYR A 233 -7.52 -3.83 13.08
CA TYR A 233 -8.91 -4.25 13.29
C TYR A 233 -8.99 -5.69 13.79
N ASP A 234 -8.30 -6.63 13.12
CA ASP A 234 -8.27 -8.04 13.50
C ASP A 234 -7.74 -8.23 14.92
N LYS A 235 -6.68 -7.50 15.29
CA LYS A 235 -6.17 -7.49 16.67
C LYS A 235 -7.25 -7.08 17.69
N SER A 236 -8.05 -6.06 17.38
CA SER A 236 -9.13 -5.63 18.28
C SER A 236 -10.23 -6.69 18.39
N THR A 237 -10.54 -7.38 17.29
CA THR A 237 -11.51 -8.48 17.27
C THR A 237 -11.01 -9.66 18.12
N LEU A 238 -9.77 -10.10 17.91
CA LEU A 238 -9.15 -11.19 18.67
C LEU A 238 -9.08 -10.86 20.17
N GLN A 239 -8.84 -9.61 20.54
CA GLN A 239 -8.89 -9.18 21.95
C GLN A 239 -10.29 -9.36 22.56
N LYS A 240 -11.35 -9.06 21.81
CA LYS A 240 -12.73 -9.27 22.29
C LYS A 240 -13.05 -10.74 22.46
N GLU A 241 -12.62 -11.57 21.51
CA GLU A 241 -12.77 -13.03 21.59
C GLU A 241 -12.00 -13.61 22.78
N GLN A 242 -10.77 -13.14 23.02
CA GLN A 242 -9.97 -13.55 24.16
C GLN A 242 -10.67 -13.21 25.49
N GLU A 243 -11.24 -12.02 25.63
CA GLU A 243 -11.99 -11.63 26.83
C GLU A 243 -13.34 -12.36 26.95
N ALA A 244 -13.95 -12.81 25.85
CA ALA A 244 -15.13 -13.67 25.88
C ALA A 244 -14.78 -15.07 26.39
N LEU A 245 -13.74 -15.70 25.84
CA LEU A 245 -13.26 -17.02 26.28
C LEU A 245 -12.80 -17.01 27.73
N LYS A 246 -12.18 -15.91 28.18
CA LYS A 246 -11.80 -15.72 29.58
C LYS A 246 -13.02 -15.76 30.50
N ARG A 247 -14.11 -15.06 30.12
CA ARG A 247 -15.38 -15.07 30.87
C ARG A 247 -16.01 -16.45 30.91
N GLU A 248 -16.00 -17.17 29.79
CA GLU A 248 -16.53 -18.54 29.72
C GLU A 248 -15.72 -19.50 30.60
N ARG A 249 -14.39 -19.43 30.55
CA ARG A 249 -13.51 -20.20 31.44
C ARG A 249 -13.80 -19.91 32.92
N ASP A 250 -13.98 -18.64 33.28
CA ASP A 250 -14.26 -18.26 34.66
C ASP A 250 -15.66 -18.76 35.11
N ALA A 251 -16.65 -18.76 34.21
CA ALA A 251 -17.97 -19.35 34.45
C ALA A 251 -17.90 -20.86 34.67
N LEU A 252 -17.20 -21.59 33.79
CA LEU A 252 -17.00 -23.04 33.93
C LEU A 252 -16.24 -23.40 35.21
N LYS A 253 -15.30 -22.56 35.64
CA LYS A 253 -14.62 -22.72 36.92
C LYS A 253 -15.61 -22.62 38.09
N ASN A 254 -16.50 -21.63 38.07
CA ASN A 254 -17.52 -21.48 39.12
C ASN A 254 -18.51 -22.66 39.15
N GLU A 255 -18.91 -23.15 37.97
CA GLU A 255 -19.77 -24.33 37.86
C GLU A 255 -19.07 -25.58 38.43
N LYS A 256 -17.79 -25.78 38.09
CA LYS A 256 -16.97 -26.85 38.68
C LYS A 256 -16.90 -26.76 40.20
N ASP A 257 -16.67 -25.56 40.74
CA ASP A 257 -16.59 -25.34 42.19
C ASP A 257 -17.95 -25.62 42.87
N THR A 258 -19.06 -25.31 42.20
CA THR A 258 -20.42 -25.63 42.66
C THR A 258 -20.66 -27.13 42.70
N LEU A 259 -20.34 -27.83 41.61
CA LEU A 259 -20.46 -29.30 41.53
C LEU A 259 -19.57 -30.01 42.55
N GLN A 260 -18.40 -29.44 42.86
CA GLN A 260 -17.53 -29.94 43.91
C GLN A 260 -18.21 -29.86 45.29
N ILE A 261 -18.87 -28.73 45.61
CA ILE A 261 -19.62 -28.56 46.85
C ILE A 261 -20.79 -29.56 46.92
N GLU A 262 -21.55 -29.71 45.85
CA GLU A 262 -22.66 -30.68 45.80
C GLU A 262 -22.17 -32.11 46.00
N ARG A 263 -21.08 -32.50 45.33
CA ARG A 263 -20.45 -33.81 45.51
C ARG A 263 -20.04 -34.04 46.95
N ASP A 264 -19.43 -33.05 47.59
CA ASP A 264 -18.97 -33.16 48.97
C ASP A 264 -20.16 -33.24 49.94
N GLY A 265 -21.25 -32.51 49.67
CA GLY A 265 -22.51 -32.62 50.39
C GLY A 265 -23.15 -34.02 50.28
N LEU A 266 -23.26 -34.56 49.07
CA LEU A 266 -23.77 -35.93 48.83
C LEU A 266 -22.90 -36.99 49.50
N ARG A 267 -21.58 -36.76 49.55
CA ARG A 267 -20.66 -37.63 50.27
C ARG A 267 -20.97 -37.67 51.76
N THR A 268 -21.21 -36.51 52.37
CA THR A 268 -21.62 -36.42 53.78
C THR A 268 -22.94 -37.13 54.03
N GLU A 269 -23.94 -36.96 53.16
CA GLU A 269 -25.23 -37.65 53.30
C GLU A 269 -25.08 -39.17 53.21
N ARG A 270 -24.30 -39.67 52.25
CA ARG A 270 -23.96 -41.09 52.15
C ARG A 270 -23.28 -41.60 53.41
N ASP A 271 -22.34 -40.84 53.97
CA ASP A 271 -21.63 -41.24 55.18
C ASP A 271 -22.60 -41.31 56.38
N ASN A 272 -23.55 -40.36 56.50
CA ASN A 272 -24.61 -40.41 57.51
C ASN A 272 -25.53 -41.64 57.35
N LEU A 273 -25.99 -41.92 56.13
CA LEU A 273 -26.82 -43.10 55.84
C LEU A 273 -26.07 -44.41 56.12
N THR A 274 -24.75 -44.43 55.92
CA THR A 274 -23.91 -45.58 56.28
C THR A 274 -23.93 -45.81 57.79
N VAL A 275 -23.85 -44.75 58.59
CA VAL A 275 -23.96 -44.83 60.06
C VAL A 275 -25.34 -45.33 60.47
N GLU A 276 -26.42 -44.79 59.90
CA GLU A 276 -27.79 -45.24 60.21
C GLU A 276 -28.00 -46.72 59.84
N ARG A 277 -27.50 -47.16 58.68
CA ARG A 277 -27.52 -48.57 58.27
C ARG A 277 -26.80 -49.44 59.29
N ASP A 278 -25.63 -49.04 59.76
CA ASP A 278 -24.83 -49.82 60.72
C ASP A 278 -25.52 -49.90 62.08
N GLN A 279 -26.18 -48.82 62.52
CA GLN A 279 -27.01 -48.80 63.71
C GLN A 279 -28.21 -49.75 63.58
N LEU A 280 -28.93 -49.71 62.45
CA LEU A 280 -30.06 -50.59 62.18
C LEU A 280 -29.64 -52.07 62.12
N SER A 281 -28.49 -52.35 61.52
CA SER A 281 -27.90 -53.70 61.49
C SER A 281 -27.64 -54.23 62.90
N LEU A 282 -27.11 -53.39 63.79
CA LEU A 282 -26.88 -53.75 65.19
C LEU A 282 -28.20 -54.05 65.92
N VAL A 283 -29.21 -53.19 65.75
CA VAL A 283 -30.55 -53.40 66.34
C VAL A 283 -31.17 -54.70 65.83
N SER A 284 -31.10 -54.94 64.51
CA SER A 284 -31.60 -56.18 63.92
C SER A 284 -30.89 -57.40 64.48
N SER A 285 -29.56 -57.37 64.66
CA SER A 285 -28.80 -58.48 65.25
C SER A 285 -29.25 -58.77 66.68
N ASN A 286 -29.46 -57.74 67.50
CA ASN A 286 -29.97 -57.92 68.86
C ASN A 286 -31.39 -58.48 68.88
N LEU A 287 -32.28 -57.97 68.02
CA LEU A 287 -33.64 -58.49 67.93
C LEU A 287 -33.67 -59.96 67.47
N THR A 288 -32.79 -60.35 66.54
CA THR A 288 -32.62 -61.76 66.15
C THR A 288 -32.26 -62.63 67.35
N LYS A 289 -31.33 -62.18 68.21
CA LYS A 289 -30.96 -62.92 69.44
C LYS A 289 -32.14 -63.03 70.41
N GLU A 290 -32.88 -61.94 70.64
CA GLU A 290 -34.07 -61.98 71.50
C GLU A 290 -35.13 -62.94 70.96
N LEU A 291 -35.31 -62.97 69.64
CA LEU A 291 -36.20 -63.92 68.97
C LEU A 291 -35.76 -65.36 69.19
N GLU A 292 -34.46 -65.66 69.05
CA GLU A 292 -33.90 -66.99 69.32
C GLU A 292 -34.15 -67.40 70.78
N GLU A 293 -33.92 -66.49 71.74
CA GLU A 293 -34.20 -66.73 73.16
C GLU A 293 -35.70 -66.98 73.43
N LEU A 294 -36.56 -66.21 72.78
CA LEU A 294 -38.02 -66.37 72.93
C LEU A 294 -38.50 -67.69 72.32
N GLN A 295 -37.94 -68.08 71.16
CA GLN A 295 -38.21 -69.37 70.51
C GLN A 295 -37.84 -70.53 71.45
N ILE A 296 -36.70 -70.44 72.14
CA ILE A 296 -36.26 -71.42 73.13
C ILE A 296 -37.22 -71.46 74.33
N ARG A 297 -37.70 -70.32 74.83
CA ARG A 297 -38.69 -70.29 75.91
C ARG A 297 -40.02 -70.91 75.48
N PHE A 298 -40.47 -70.60 74.27
CA PHE A 298 -41.70 -71.15 73.72
C PHE A 298 -41.61 -72.66 73.54
N SER A 299 -40.48 -73.20 73.05
CA SER A 299 -40.30 -74.65 72.91
C SER A 299 -40.35 -75.37 74.26
N LYS A 300 -39.79 -74.77 75.33
CA LYS A 300 -39.91 -75.28 76.70
C LYS A 300 -41.37 -75.31 77.17
N VAL A 301 -42.11 -74.22 76.98
CA VAL A 301 -43.53 -74.14 77.36
C VAL A 301 -44.38 -75.13 76.55
N ALA A 302 -44.11 -75.27 75.25
CA ALA A 302 -44.77 -76.24 74.39
C ALA A 302 -44.53 -77.68 74.87
N ALA A 303 -43.29 -78.02 75.24
CA ALA A 303 -42.97 -79.32 75.83
C ALA A 303 -43.71 -79.56 77.16
N SER A 304 -43.79 -78.55 78.03
CA SER A 304 -44.59 -78.63 79.26
C SER A 304 -46.09 -78.84 78.99
N ARG A 305 -46.65 -78.11 78.02
CA ARG A 305 -48.05 -78.29 77.59
C ARG A 305 -48.29 -79.71 77.08
N ASP A 306 -47.40 -80.23 76.25
CA ASP A 306 -47.56 -81.55 75.65
C ASP A 306 -47.48 -82.64 76.72
N GLY A 307 -46.58 -82.51 77.71
CA GLY A 307 -46.54 -83.39 78.87
C GLY A 307 -47.84 -83.38 79.69
N LEU A 308 -48.41 -82.19 79.96
CA LEU A 308 -49.71 -82.07 80.64
C LEU A 308 -50.87 -82.66 79.83
N LYS A 309 -50.79 -82.62 78.50
CA LYS A 309 -51.81 -83.18 77.60
C LYS A 309 -51.78 -84.72 77.61
N GLU A 310 -50.60 -85.31 77.70
CA GLU A 310 -50.44 -86.76 77.85
C GLU A 310 -51.06 -87.25 79.17
N GLU A 311 -50.79 -86.53 80.28
CA GLU A 311 -51.39 -86.82 81.59
C GLU A 311 -52.93 -86.73 81.56
N ALA A 312 -53.49 -85.74 80.87
CA ALA A 312 -54.94 -85.60 80.71
C ALA A 312 -55.56 -86.72 79.84
N GLN A 313 -54.83 -87.22 78.83
CA GLN A 313 -55.30 -88.31 77.98
C GLN A 313 -55.32 -89.66 78.71
N GLU A 314 -54.37 -89.89 79.62
CA GLU A 314 -54.34 -91.08 80.48
C GLU A 314 -55.56 -91.13 81.41
N LEU A 315 -55.96 -89.98 81.96
CA LEU A 315 -57.15 -89.87 82.80
C LEU A 315 -58.46 -90.13 82.01
N ASN A 316 -58.52 -89.80 80.73
CA ASN A 316 -59.73 -89.94 79.91
C ASN A 316 -59.95 -91.35 79.34
N ARG A 317 -58.92 -92.20 79.25
CA ARG A 317 -59.03 -93.59 78.77
C ARG A 317 -59.94 -94.48 79.64
N ASN A 318 -60.19 -94.09 80.88
CA ASN A 318 -60.93 -94.92 81.84
C ASN A 318 -62.46 -94.73 81.84
N ARG A 319 -63.05 -94.03 80.86
CA ARG A 319 -64.48 -93.65 80.93
C ARG A 319 -65.21 -93.61 79.58
N SER A 320 -65.73 -94.76 79.09
CA SER A 320 -67.10 -94.90 78.51
C SER A 320 -67.30 -96.11 77.55
N VAL A 321 -68.31 -96.95 77.81
CA VAL A 321 -68.91 -97.90 76.85
C VAL A 321 -70.43 -97.64 76.82
N LYS A 322 -71.04 -97.45 75.64
CA LYS A 322 -72.48 -97.18 75.44
C LYS A 322 -73.22 -98.50 75.10
N LEU A 323 -74.25 -98.88 75.88
CA LEU A 323 -75.11 -100.05 75.65
C LEU A 323 -76.42 -99.64 74.94
N CYS A 324 -76.96 -100.51 74.07
CA CYS A 324 -78.25 -100.30 73.40
C CYS A 324 -79.43 -100.39 74.38
N PRO A 325 -80.55 -99.67 74.12
CA PRO A 325 -81.77 -99.77 74.92
C PRO A 325 -82.33 -101.21 74.96
N THR A 326 -83.01 -101.56 76.04
CA THR A 326 -83.60 -102.91 76.22
C THR A 326 -84.55 -103.26 75.07
N LYS A 327 -84.44 -104.48 74.53
CA LYS A 327 -85.13 -105.00 73.32
C LYS A 327 -84.64 -104.46 71.96
N TRP A 328 -83.60 -103.64 71.94
CA TRP A 328 -82.88 -103.29 70.71
C TRP A 328 -81.63 -104.17 70.56
N VAL A 329 -81.33 -104.56 69.34
CA VAL A 329 -80.17 -105.39 68.99
C VAL A 329 -79.07 -104.46 68.50
N LYS A 330 -77.88 -104.55 69.13
CA LYS A 330 -76.70 -103.81 68.65
C LYS A 330 -76.15 -104.49 67.40
N PHE A 331 -76.00 -103.73 66.33
CA PHE A 331 -75.18 -104.13 65.19
C PHE A 331 -74.23 -102.98 64.85
N LYS A 332 -72.92 -103.25 65.02
CA LYS A 332 -71.86 -102.22 65.01
C LYS A 332 -72.17 -101.12 66.02
N GLU A 333 -72.11 -99.84 65.61
CA GLU A 333 -72.32 -98.69 66.49
C GLU A 333 -73.79 -98.22 66.57
N LYS A 334 -74.71 -98.97 65.96
CA LYS A 334 -76.15 -98.65 65.91
C LYS A 334 -76.99 -99.70 66.63
N CYS A 335 -78.17 -99.31 67.06
CA CYS A 335 -79.15 -100.15 67.71
C CYS A 335 -80.36 -100.33 66.78
N TYR A 336 -80.86 -101.55 66.66
CA TYR A 336 -82.01 -101.87 65.80
C TYR A 336 -83.15 -102.53 66.57
N TYR A 337 -84.38 -102.11 66.32
CA TYR A 337 -85.57 -102.77 66.85
C TYR A 337 -86.25 -103.58 65.75
N ILE A 338 -86.53 -104.84 66.04
CA ILE A 338 -87.17 -105.77 65.12
C ILE A 338 -88.63 -105.92 65.55
N SER A 339 -89.60 -105.67 64.65
CA SER A 339 -91.03 -105.86 64.96
C SER A 339 -91.31 -107.29 65.44
N GLU A 340 -92.37 -107.52 66.22
CA GLU A 340 -92.68 -108.87 66.73
C GLU A 340 -93.23 -109.78 65.61
N LYS A 341 -92.94 -111.09 65.70
CA LYS A 341 -93.31 -112.04 64.64
C LYS A 341 -94.83 -112.14 64.49
N GLY A 342 -95.33 -111.81 63.30
CA GLY A 342 -96.76 -111.83 62.97
C GLY A 342 -97.42 -110.45 63.03
N GLU A 343 -96.73 -109.44 63.59
CA GLU A 343 -97.17 -108.05 63.47
C GLU A 343 -96.81 -107.50 62.09
N THR A 344 -97.81 -106.95 61.41
CA THR A 344 -97.62 -106.29 60.12
C THR A 344 -98.32 -104.94 60.12
N LYS A 345 -97.70 -103.93 59.53
CA LYS A 345 -98.22 -102.56 59.41
C LYS A 345 -97.97 -102.03 57.99
N SER A 346 -98.73 -101.00 57.61
CA SER A 346 -98.41 -100.23 56.40
C SER A 346 -97.12 -99.46 56.60
N TRP A 347 -96.39 -99.11 55.54
CA TRP A 347 -95.10 -98.43 55.64
C TRP A 347 -95.16 -97.18 56.54
N THR A 348 -96.20 -96.36 56.37
CA THR A 348 -96.44 -95.15 57.18
C THR A 348 -96.66 -95.47 58.67
N LEU A 349 -97.36 -96.57 58.99
CA LEU A 349 -97.61 -96.97 60.37
C LEU A 349 -96.37 -97.63 61.01
N SER A 350 -95.57 -98.34 60.22
CA SER A 350 -94.27 -98.87 60.62
C SER A 350 -93.28 -97.76 60.95
N ARG A 351 -93.21 -96.72 60.10
CA ARG A 351 -92.39 -95.53 60.35
C ARG A 351 -92.75 -94.83 61.65
N ARG A 352 -94.04 -94.60 61.87
CA ARG A 352 -94.53 -94.00 63.11
C ARG A 352 -94.14 -94.82 64.34
N ASP A 353 -94.26 -96.15 64.28
CA ASP A 353 -93.87 -97.03 65.38
C ASP A 353 -92.37 -96.91 65.70
N CYS A 354 -91.50 -96.77 64.69
CA CYS A 354 -90.09 -96.50 64.92
C CYS A 354 -89.83 -95.14 65.58
N GLN A 355 -90.51 -94.10 65.11
CA GLN A 355 -90.44 -92.75 65.67
C GLN A 355 -90.91 -92.69 67.13
N ASP A 356 -91.99 -93.40 67.46
CA ASP A 356 -92.49 -93.50 68.83
C ASP A 356 -91.50 -94.22 69.78
N ARG A 357 -90.55 -95.00 69.23
CA ARG A 357 -89.50 -95.70 69.98
C ARG A 357 -88.17 -94.94 70.04
N GLY A 358 -88.11 -93.74 69.46
CA GLY A 358 -86.92 -92.90 69.43
C GLY A 358 -85.94 -93.22 68.30
N GLY A 359 -86.38 -93.93 67.27
CA GLY A 359 -85.63 -94.18 66.03
C GLY A 359 -86.44 -93.85 64.78
N ASP A 360 -86.06 -94.37 63.61
CA ASP A 360 -86.87 -94.33 62.39
C ASP A 360 -86.75 -95.67 61.64
N LEU A 361 -87.48 -95.88 60.55
CA LEU A 361 -87.32 -97.09 59.73
C LEU A 361 -85.86 -97.25 59.30
N VAL A 362 -85.38 -98.49 59.29
CA VAL A 362 -83.97 -98.80 59.03
C VAL A 362 -83.47 -98.19 57.73
N ILE A 363 -82.29 -97.57 57.80
CA ILE A 363 -81.61 -96.96 56.66
C ILE A 363 -80.49 -97.90 56.22
N VAL A 364 -80.65 -98.47 55.03
CA VAL A 364 -79.74 -99.50 54.56
C VAL A 364 -78.77 -98.90 53.54
N THR A 365 -77.61 -98.47 54.03
CA THR A 365 -76.59 -97.78 53.21
C THR A 365 -75.35 -98.63 52.95
N SER A 366 -75.26 -99.79 53.58
CA SER A 366 -74.14 -100.70 53.41
C SER A 366 -74.60 -102.14 53.21
N LYS A 367 -73.80 -102.91 52.47
CA LYS A 367 -74.06 -104.34 52.27
C LYS A 367 -74.15 -105.10 53.61
N ALA A 368 -73.41 -104.66 54.62
CA ALA A 368 -73.47 -105.24 55.96
C ALA A 368 -74.82 -105.01 56.66
N GLU A 369 -75.45 -103.84 56.48
CA GLU A 369 -76.79 -103.56 57.00
C GLU A 369 -77.86 -104.34 56.23
N GLU A 370 -77.73 -104.43 54.92
CA GLU A 370 -78.61 -105.22 54.05
C GLU A 370 -78.61 -106.70 54.44
N ASP A 371 -77.42 -107.27 54.64
CA ASP A 371 -77.27 -108.66 55.10
C ASP A 371 -77.84 -108.85 56.51
N PHE A 372 -77.63 -107.89 57.41
CA PHE A 372 -78.15 -107.94 58.77
C PHE A 372 -79.69 -107.98 58.81
N ILE A 373 -80.38 -107.10 58.06
CA ILE A 373 -81.85 -107.05 58.07
C ILE A 373 -82.48 -108.29 57.41
N SER A 374 -81.79 -108.89 56.42
CA SER A 374 -82.30 -110.04 55.66
C SER A 374 -82.53 -111.30 56.52
N VAL A 375 -81.89 -111.39 57.68
CA VAL A 375 -81.99 -112.57 58.56
C VAL A 375 -83.35 -112.63 59.27
N TYR A 376 -83.97 -111.49 59.55
CA TYR A 376 -85.13 -111.41 60.45
C TYR A 376 -86.46 -111.76 59.76
N TYR A 377 -86.70 -111.22 58.56
CA TYR A 377 -87.95 -111.39 57.83
C TYR A 377 -87.69 -111.61 56.35
N ASP A 378 -88.55 -112.40 55.71
CA ASP A 378 -88.46 -112.60 54.25
C ASP A 378 -88.87 -111.36 53.47
N ARG A 379 -89.83 -110.58 53.98
CA ARG A 379 -90.26 -109.29 53.44
C ARG A 379 -90.40 -108.30 54.59
N VAL A 380 -89.76 -107.13 54.48
CA VAL A 380 -89.74 -106.14 55.56
C VAL A 380 -89.70 -104.72 55.01
N TRP A 381 -90.45 -103.80 55.63
CA TRP A 381 -90.35 -102.39 55.31
C TRP A 381 -88.98 -101.82 55.70
N ILE A 382 -88.36 -101.11 54.76
CA ILE A 382 -87.16 -100.30 55.00
C ILE A 382 -87.50 -98.82 54.86
N GLY A 383 -86.63 -97.95 55.37
CA GLY A 383 -86.86 -96.51 55.43
C GLY A 383 -86.71 -95.77 54.10
N LEU A 384 -87.04 -96.39 52.96
CA LEU A 384 -86.92 -95.79 51.62
C LEU A 384 -88.29 -95.65 50.96
N SER A 385 -88.55 -94.48 50.38
CA SER A 385 -89.80 -94.17 49.66
C SER A 385 -89.58 -93.05 48.65
N ASP A 386 -90.40 -92.96 47.62
CA ASP A 386 -90.45 -91.84 46.67
C ASP A 386 -91.81 -91.10 46.71
N LEU A 387 -92.55 -91.25 47.81
CA LEU A 387 -93.85 -90.61 48.09
C LEU A 387 -93.89 -89.09 47.82
N ASP A 388 -92.75 -88.41 47.95
CA ASP A 388 -92.66 -86.97 47.69
C ASP A 388 -92.71 -86.66 46.19
N HIS A 389 -91.97 -87.42 45.38
CA HIS A 389 -91.77 -87.22 43.95
C HIS A 389 -91.46 -88.58 43.30
N GLU A 390 -92.36 -89.06 42.45
CA GLU A 390 -92.24 -90.34 41.73
C GLU A 390 -90.87 -90.47 41.05
N GLY A 391 -90.17 -91.58 41.31
CA GLY A 391 -88.83 -91.86 40.79
C GLY A 391 -87.68 -91.20 41.57
N GLU A 392 -87.94 -90.37 42.58
CA GLU A 392 -86.92 -89.83 43.50
C GLU A 392 -86.94 -90.50 44.87
N TRP A 393 -86.17 -91.57 45.03
CA TRP A 393 -86.04 -92.31 46.29
C TRP A 393 -85.34 -91.52 47.40
N LYS A 394 -85.98 -91.41 48.56
CA LYS A 394 -85.45 -90.76 49.76
C LYS A 394 -85.54 -91.64 50.99
N TRP A 395 -84.50 -91.57 51.79
CA TRP A 395 -84.45 -92.18 53.11
C TRP A 395 -85.31 -91.39 54.10
N VAL A 396 -85.76 -92.04 55.16
CA VAL A 396 -86.54 -91.41 56.24
C VAL A 396 -85.81 -90.25 56.93
N ASN A 397 -84.46 -90.21 56.91
CA ASN A 397 -83.68 -89.07 57.42
C ASN A 397 -83.60 -87.86 56.46
N GLY A 398 -84.23 -87.93 55.28
CA GLY A 398 -84.29 -86.87 54.28
C GLY A 398 -83.18 -86.90 53.23
N ASN A 399 -82.16 -87.77 53.38
CA ASN A 399 -81.12 -87.93 52.37
C ASN A 399 -81.69 -88.67 51.14
N LYS A 400 -81.29 -88.24 49.94
CA LYS A 400 -81.59 -88.99 48.71
C LYS A 400 -80.82 -90.31 48.68
N LEU A 401 -81.35 -91.32 47.99
CA LEU A 401 -80.57 -92.51 47.66
C LEU A 401 -79.41 -92.11 46.73
N ASP A 402 -78.18 -92.25 47.21
CA ASP A 402 -76.95 -91.77 46.55
C ASP A 402 -76.08 -92.90 45.95
N PHE A 403 -76.61 -94.12 45.95
CA PHE A 403 -76.03 -95.29 45.28
C PHE A 403 -77.10 -96.06 44.52
N GLU A 404 -76.70 -97.08 43.76
CA GLU A 404 -77.61 -97.84 42.88
C GLU A 404 -78.73 -98.60 43.61
N GLY A 405 -78.71 -98.65 44.95
CA GLY A 405 -79.64 -99.44 45.76
C GLY A 405 -79.38 -100.94 45.70
N PHE A 406 -80.08 -101.73 46.52
CA PHE A 406 -80.04 -103.19 46.45
C PHE A 406 -81.27 -103.76 45.75
N TRP A 407 -81.74 -103.12 44.67
CA TRP A 407 -82.95 -103.50 43.94
C TRP A 407 -82.91 -104.92 43.36
N GLN A 408 -84.08 -105.55 43.32
CA GLN A 408 -84.27 -106.79 42.58
C GLN A 408 -84.19 -106.54 41.07
N LYS A 409 -83.91 -107.59 40.31
CA LYS A 409 -83.83 -107.48 38.86
C LYS A 409 -85.20 -107.08 38.27
N GLY A 410 -85.27 -105.86 37.73
CA GLY A 410 -86.48 -105.30 37.14
C GLY A 410 -87.17 -104.27 38.02
N GLU A 411 -86.70 -104.06 39.26
CA GLU A 411 -87.21 -103.07 40.20
C GLU A 411 -86.30 -101.82 40.24
N PRO A 412 -86.85 -100.64 40.62
CA PRO A 412 -88.27 -100.39 40.89
C PRO A 412 -89.10 -100.34 39.60
N ASN A 413 -90.28 -100.93 39.60
CA ASN A 413 -91.13 -101.07 38.40
C ASN A 413 -92.42 -100.25 38.40
N ASP A 414 -92.74 -99.60 39.52
CA ASP A 414 -93.96 -98.82 39.79
C ASP A 414 -95.24 -99.54 39.34
N LYS A 415 -95.50 -100.73 39.90
CA LYS A 415 -96.55 -101.59 39.39
C LYS A 415 -97.93 -100.97 39.53
N SER A 416 -98.54 -100.67 38.39
CA SER A 416 -99.85 -100.01 38.29
C SER A 416 -99.85 -98.55 38.79
N SER A 417 -98.71 -97.88 38.78
CA SER A 417 -98.56 -96.47 39.18
C SER A 417 -99.00 -96.17 40.61
N ALA A 418 -98.53 -96.98 41.55
CA ALA A 418 -98.98 -96.93 42.94
C ALA A 418 -97.98 -97.49 43.97
N GLU A 419 -96.72 -97.77 43.60
CA GLU A 419 -95.74 -98.47 44.44
C GLU A 419 -94.66 -97.55 45.01
N ASN A 420 -95.05 -96.69 45.96
CA ASN A 420 -94.16 -95.62 46.43
C ASN A 420 -93.31 -95.92 47.68
N CYS A 421 -93.28 -97.18 48.15
CA CYS A 421 -92.59 -97.57 49.39
C CYS A 421 -91.77 -98.83 49.18
N VAL A 422 -90.63 -98.94 49.85
CA VAL A 422 -89.69 -100.02 49.56
C VAL A 422 -89.69 -101.09 50.64
N GLU A 423 -89.80 -102.34 50.20
CA GLU A 423 -89.50 -103.50 51.02
C GLU A 423 -88.14 -104.10 50.67
N HIS A 424 -87.45 -104.67 51.65
CA HIS A 424 -86.45 -105.70 51.39
C HIS A 424 -87.17 -107.04 51.23
N SER A 425 -86.81 -107.83 50.21
CA SER A 425 -87.19 -109.24 50.09
C SER A 425 -85.98 -110.17 50.01
N ARG A 426 -85.87 -111.09 50.98
CA ARG A 426 -84.83 -112.12 50.97
C ARG A 426 -85.03 -113.10 49.83
N SER A 427 -86.25 -113.55 49.59
CA SER A 427 -86.58 -114.46 48.47
C SER A 427 -86.40 -113.78 47.11
N GLY A 428 -86.73 -112.49 47.00
CA GLY A 428 -86.48 -111.67 45.80
C GLY A 428 -85.01 -111.29 45.60
N ARG A 429 -84.17 -111.48 46.64
CA ARG A 429 -82.75 -111.11 46.72
C ARG A 429 -82.51 -109.62 46.50
N GLY A 430 -83.31 -108.78 47.13
CA GLY A 430 -83.12 -107.34 47.06
C GLY A 430 -84.38 -106.56 47.39
N TRP A 431 -84.31 -105.26 47.13
CA TRP A 431 -85.37 -104.31 47.34
C TRP A 431 -86.41 -104.34 46.22
N ASN A 432 -87.64 -104.11 46.60
CA ASN A 432 -88.77 -104.03 45.71
C ASN A 432 -89.63 -102.84 46.13
N ASP A 433 -90.02 -102.03 45.17
CA ASP A 433 -91.04 -101.03 45.41
C ASP A 433 -92.40 -101.73 45.54
N MET A 434 -93.22 -101.20 46.43
CA MET A 434 -94.44 -101.85 46.88
C MET A 434 -95.44 -100.80 47.32
N ARG A 435 -96.72 -101.13 47.17
CA ARG A 435 -97.79 -100.22 47.61
C ARG A 435 -97.65 -99.98 49.10
N CYS A 436 -97.51 -98.72 49.50
CA CYS A 436 -97.32 -98.32 50.90
C CYS A 436 -98.41 -98.84 51.87
N ARG A 437 -99.58 -99.21 51.34
CA ARG A 437 -100.72 -99.77 52.11
C ARG A 437 -100.58 -101.26 52.42
N GLU A 438 -99.68 -101.97 51.75
CA GLU A 438 -99.39 -103.37 52.07
C GLU A 438 -98.93 -103.52 53.51
N ARG A 439 -99.19 -104.68 54.10
CA ARG A 439 -98.88 -104.91 55.50
C ARG A 439 -97.72 -105.87 55.63
N LEU A 440 -96.57 -105.36 56.07
CA LEU A 440 -95.34 -106.13 56.26
C LEU A 440 -94.77 -105.92 57.67
N SER A 441 -93.84 -106.78 58.07
CA SER A 441 -92.96 -106.55 59.21
C SER A 441 -92.09 -105.30 58.97
N TRP A 442 -91.51 -104.72 60.03
CA TRP A 442 -90.63 -103.55 59.90
C TRP A 442 -89.46 -103.61 60.87
N ILE A 443 -88.40 -102.86 60.56
CA ILE A 443 -87.22 -102.73 61.41
C ILE A 443 -86.93 -101.25 61.61
N CYS A 444 -86.60 -100.87 62.84
CA CYS A 444 -86.21 -99.52 63.23
C CYS A 444 -84.71 -99.44 63.50
N GLU A 445 -84.15 -98.25 63.34
CA GLU A 445 -82.77 -97.84 63.64
C GLU A 445 -82.78 -96.57 64.50
N ASP A 446 -81.85 -96.45 65.45
CA ASP A 446 -81.78 -95.35 66.43
C ASP A 446 -81.14 -94.03 65.95
#